data_AF-A0A8X6M779-F1
#
_entry.id   AF-A0A8X6M779-F1
#
_cell.length_a   1.000
_cell.length_b   1.000
_cell.length_c   1.000
_cell.angle_alpha   90.00
_cell.angle_beta   90.00
_cell.angle_gamma   90.00
#
_symmetry.space_group_name_H-M   'P 1'
#
loop_
_entity.id
_entity.type
_entity.pdbx_description
1 polymer ?
#
loop_
_entity_poly.entity_id
_entity_poly.type
_entity_poly.pdbx_seq_one_letter_code
_entity_poly.pdbx_strand_id
1 'polypeptide(L)'
;MIGFGGDIRKLGDIDGQSIWDALVTNSPSPRSEILHNIDPIDNVSSLRRGDLKLITGNLTTGLETWSGKAVLEDMSKPPSMDEWVFKNGSTVRDILRKMRLYLPQAADTWRKGSEVKCDGTANDCNSLHAPCLYNITADPCEMNNIADRHPDEVESMLNIIRVYERQAVMPQFQYPDPHGDPMCHGFAYVPWKDPEHITNCPFFKK
;
A
#
# COMPACT_ATOMS: atom_id res chain seq x y z
N MET A 1 18.54 2.39 -15.11
CA MET A 1 17.67 3.24 -15.95
C MET A 1 16.25 3.17 -15.38
N ILE A 2 15.56 4.28 -15.14
CA ILE A 2 14.10 4.27 -14.86
C ILE A 2 13.40 4.40 -16.22
N GLY A 3 12.26 3.73 -16.43
CA GLY A 3 11.63 3.44 -17.74
C GLY A 3 11.36 4.61 -18.72
N PHE A 4 11.70 5.85 -18.38
CA PHE A 4 11.61 7.02 -19.27
C PHE A 4 12.97 7.71 -19.55
N GLY A 5 14.10 7.08 -19.24
CA GLY A 5 15.43 7.62 -19.56
C GLY A 5 15.85 8.85 -18.75
N GLY A 6 15.17 9.12 -17.62
CA GLY A 6 15.53 10.20 -16.70
C GLY A 6 16.87 9.96 -15.98
N ASP A 7 17.58 11.05 -15.69
CA ASP A 7 18.83 11.02 -14.91
C ASP A 7 18.53 10.97 -13.42
N ILE A 8 18.80 9.81 -12.81
CA ILE A 8 18.54 9.52 -11.38
C ILE A 8 19.29 10.51 -10.48
N ARG A 9 20.45 11.03 -10.90
CA ARG A 9 21.24 11.99 -10.12
C ARG A 9 20.52 13.32 -9.88
N LYS A 10 19.47 13.60 -10.65
CA LYS A 10 18.66 14.83 -10.51
C LYS A 10 17.48 14.67 -9.54
N LEU A 11 17.21 13.45 -9.06
CA LEU A 11 16.07 13.18 -8.18
C LEU A 11 16.39 13.39 -6.70
N GLY A 12 17.66 13.62 -6.36
CA GLY A 12 18.11 13.67 -4.97
C GLY A 12 18.05 12.29 -4.31
N ASP A 13 17.84 12.28 -3.00
CA ASP A 13 17.69 11.05 -2.23
C ASP A 13 16.26 10.53 -2.39
N ILE A 14 16.12 9.33 -2.94
CA ILE A 14 14.84 8.65 -3.15
C ILE A 14 14.92 7.20 -2.68
N ASP A 15 13.84 6.69 -2.08
CA ASP A 15 13.74 5.28 -1.67
C ASP A 15 13.40 4.35 -2.85
N GLY A 16 13.00 4.93 -3.98
CA GLY A 16 12.60 4.20 -5.18
C GLY A 16 13.79 3.55 -5.89
N GLN A 17 13.84 2.22 -5.90
CA GLN A 17 14.79 1.45 -6.71
C GLN A 17 14.21 1.13 -8.09
N SER A 18 15.05 1.18 -9.13
CA SER A 18 14.61 0.74 -10.47
C SER A 18 14.42 -0.76 -10.51
N ILE A 19 13.23 -1.21 -10.91
CA ILE A 19 12.90 -2.63 -11.11
C ILE A 19 12.86 -3.02 -12.59
N TRP A 20 13.36 -2.15 -13.48
CA TRP A 20 13.24 -2.34 -14.94
C TRP A 20 13.88 -3.65 -15.41
N ASP A 21 15.07 -3.97 -14.89
CA ASP A 21 15.78 -5.19 -15.26
C ASP A 21 14.98 -6.43 -14.86
N ALA A 22 14.35 -6.42 -13.67
CA ALA A 22 13.47 -7.50 -13.21
C ALA A 22 12.25 -7.67 -14.13
N LEU A 23 11.64 -6.56 -14.58
CA LEU A 23 10.48 -6.60 -15.48
C LEU A 23 10.83 -7.11 -16.89
N VAL A 24 11.98 -6.73 -17.44
CA VAL A 24 12.36 -7.03 -18.83
C VAL A 24 13.02 -8.41 -18.95
N THR A 25 13.83 -8.78 -17.96
CA THR A 25 14.66 -10.00 -18.04
C THR A 25 14.15 -11.13 -17.16
N ASN A 26 13.09 -10.91 -16.38
CA ASN A 26 12.61 -11.83 -15.35
C ASN A 26 13.69 -12.17 -14.32
N SER A 27 14.62 -11.25 -14.05
CA SER A 27 15.61 -11.37 -12.98
C SER A 27 14.97 -11.09 -11.61
N PRO A 28 15.60 -11.53 -10.50
CA PRO A 28 15.17 -11.11 -9.17
C PRO A 28 15.07 -9.60 -9.03
N SER A 29 14.08 -9.14 -8.26
CA SER A 29 13.94 -7.73 -7.89
C SER A 29 15.16 -7.29 -7.06
N PRO A 30 15.71 -6.09 -7.28
CA PRO A 30 16.76 -5.54 -6.43
C PRO A 30 16.25 -5.18 -5.03
N ARG A 31 14.94 -5.03 -4.86
CA ARG A 31 14.31 -4.76 -3.56
C ARG A 31 14.34 -6.02 -2.68
N SER A 32 15.13 -5.98 -1.61
CA SER A 32 15.15 -6.98 -0.54
C SER A 32 14.26 -6.63 0.65
N GLU A 33 13.86 -5.36 0.76
CA GLU A 33 13.17 -4.79 1.93
C GLU A 33 12.01 -3.89 1.49
N ILE A 34 10.91 -3.95 2.23
CA ILE A 34 9.71 -3.12 2.03
C ILE A 34 9.32 -2.53 3.38
N LEU A 35 9.44 -1.21 3.52
CA LEU A 35 8.84 -0.48 4.62
C LEU A 35 7.36 -0.25 4.30
N HIS A 36 6.46 -0.91 5.05
CA HIS A 36 5.02 -0.76 4.87
C HIS A 36 4.50 0.51 5.54
N ASN A 37 5.01 0.83 6.73
CA ASN A 37 4.71 2.06 7.44
C ASN A 37 5.81 2.36 8.46
N ILE A 38 6.04 3.65 8.72
CA ILE A 38 6.83 4.16 9.85
C ILE A 38 6.17 5.43 10.33
N ASP A 39 5.73 5.42 11.58
CA ASP A 39 5.11 6.57 12.21
C ASP A 39 5.85 6.87 13.52
N PRO A 40 6.70 7.91 13.55
CA PRO A 40 7.41 8.29 14.76
C PRO A 40 6.52 8.99 15.80
N ILE A 41 5.30 9.41 15.44
CA ILE A 41 4.34 10.05 16.36
C ILE A 41 3.61 8.98 17.16
N ASP A 42 3.03 8.00 16.47
CA ASP A 42 2.33 6.88 17.10
C ASP A 42 3.27 5.72 17.48
N ASN A 43 4.56 5.85 17.13
CA ASN A 43 5.60 4.84 17.34
C ASN A 43 5.22 3.46 16.79
N VAL A 44 4.56 3.44 15.62
CA VAL A 44 4.17 2.22 14.90
C VAL A 44 5.02 2.03 13.67
N SER A 45 5.44 0.80 13.42
CA SER A 45 6.26 0.46 12.25
C SER A 45 5.94 -0.92 11.73
N SER A 46 6.07 -1.09 10.41
CA SER A 46 5.98 -2.38 9.76
C SER A 46 7.00 -2.47 8.64
N LEU A 47 7.87 -3.47 8.73
CA LEU A 47 8.97 -3.71 7.79
C LEU A 47 8.95 -5.18 7.35
N ARG A 48 9.09 -5.42 6.05
CA ARG A 48 9.38 -6.74 5.49
C ARG A 48 10.81 -6.78 4.95
N ARG A 49 11.54 -7.85 5.24
CA ARG A 49 12.86 -8.17 4.69
C ARG A 49 12.89 -9.63 4.25
N GLY A 50 12.97 -9.86 2.94
CA GLY A 50 12.82 -11.19 2.36
C GLY A 50 11.49 -11.84 2.76
N ASP A 51 11.57 -12.97 3.45
CA ASP A 51 10.40 -13.72 3.93
C ASP A 51 9.86 -13.21 5.27
N LEU A 52 10.62 -12.40 6.00
CA LEU A 52 10.26 -11.97 7.35
C LEU A 52 9.55 -10.63 7.34
N LYS A 53 8.51 -10.49 8.16
CA LYS A 53 7.83 -9.22 8.44
C LYS A 53 7.84 -8.95 9.93
N LEU A 54 8.33 -7.77 10.30
CA LEU A 54 8.34 -7.22 11.64
C LEU A 54 7.23 -6.17 11.77
N ILE A 55 6.48 -6.22 12.87
CA ILE A 55 5.48 -5.23 13.25
C ILE A 55 5.77 -4.79 14.68
N THR A 56 5.73 -3.48 14.93
CA THR A 56 5.98 -2.88 16.25
C THR A 56 5.05 -1.71 16.50
N GLY A 57 4.76 -1.44 17.78
CA GLY A 57 4.12 -0.20 18.21
C GLY A 57 2.68 -0.37 18.68
N ASN A 58 2.12 0.77 19.10
CA ASN A 58 0.79 0.91 19.71
C ASN A 58 -0.18 1.53 18.71
N LEU A 59 -1.23 0.79 18.34
CA LEU A 59 -2.36 1.39 17.67
C LEU A 59 -3.35 1.82 18.76
N THR A 60 -3.38 3.12 19.05
CA THR A 60 -4.22 3.76 20.08
C THR A 60 -5.72 3.42 20.02
N THR A 61 -6.17 2.76 18.95
CA THR A 61 -7.57 2.46 18.65
C THR A 61 -8.01 1.02 18.95
N GLY A 62 -7.21 0.19 19.62
CA GLY A 62 -7.63 -1.17 20.01
C GLY A 62 -7.78 -2.15 18.84
N LEU A 63 -7.09 -1.89 17.74
CA LEU A 63 -6.98 -2.75 16.55
C LEU A 63 -5.65 -3.53 16.54
N GLU A 64 -5.08 -3.75 17.72
CA GLU A 64 -3.76 -4.37 17.90
C GLU A 64 -3.77 -5.88 17.63
N THR A 65 -4.96 -6.48 17.67
CA THR A 65 -5.15 -7.91 17.44
C THR A 65 -5.28 -8.20 15.94
N TRP A 66 -4.83 -9.39 15.56
CA TRP A 66 -5.03 -9.93 14.23
C TRP A 66 -6.52 -9.86 13.85
N SER A 67 -6.83 -9.05 12.84
CA SER A 67 -8.21 -8.75 12.46
C SER A 67 -8.94 -9.94 11.85
N GLY A 68 -8.18 -10.92 11.34
CA GLY A 68 -8.66 -12.23 10.87
C GLY A 68 -9.64 -12.23 9.71
N LYS A 69 -10.02 -11.05 9.24
CA LYS A 69 -11.00 -10.86 8.19
C LYS A 69 -10.35 -10.06 7.08
N ALA A 70 -10.19 -10.66 5.91
CA ALA A 70 -9.88 -9.85 4.74
C ALA A 70 -11.04 -8.87 4.52
N VAL A 71 -10.71 -7.57 4.43
CA VAL A 71 -11.66 -6.44 4.35
C VAL A 71 -12.68 -6.60 3.20
N LEU A 72 -12.44 -7.52 2.26
CA LEU A 72 -13.23 -7.76 1.06
C LEU A 72 -13.89 -9.16 1.03
N GLU A 73 -13.90 -9.92 2.13
CA GLU A 73 -14.54 -11.26 2.17
C GLU A 73 -16.03 -11.21 1.84
N ASP A 74 -16.72 -10.15 2.25
CA ASP A 74 -18.17 -9.97 2.04
C ASP A 74 -18.50 -9.33 0.67
N MET A 75 -17.48 -8.97 -0.13
CA MET A 75 -17.73 -8.46 -1.48
C MET A 75 -17.99 -9.62 -2.43
N SER A 76 -19.12 -9.55 -3.16
CA SER A 76 -19.43 -10.49 -4.24
C SER A 76 -18.29 -10.49 -5.27
N LYS A 77 -17.46 -11.52 -5.24
CA LYS A 77 -16.37 -11.70 -6.20
C LYS A 77 -16.97 -12.32 -7.47
N PRO A 78 -16.90 -11.66 -8.64
CA PRO A 78 -17.29 -12.32 -9.88
C PRO A 78 -16.37 -13.53 -10.11
N PRO A 79 -16.88 -14.64 -10.65
CA PRO A 79 -16.08 -15.86 -10.84
C PRO A 79 -14.86 -15.67 -11.76
N SER A 80 -14.86 -14.62 -12.58
CA SER A 80 -13.70 -14.18 -13.37
C SER A 80 -13.81 -12.72 -13.86
N MET A 81 -12.68 -12.11 -14.24
CA MET A 81 -12.69 -10.85 -15.04
C MET A 81 -13.45 -11.03 -16.35
N ASP A 82 -13.37 -12.23 -16.95
CA ASP A 82 -14.05 -12.58 -18.19
C ASP A 82 -15.57 -12.53 -18.06
N GLU A 83 -16.10 -12.86 -16.88
CA GLU A 83 -17.53 -12.84 -16.62
C GLU A 83 -18.06 -11.43 -16.30
N TRP A 84 -17.20 -10.53 -15.83
CA TRP A 84 -17.62 -9.19 -15.39
C TRP A 84 -17.25 -8.08 -16.38
N VAL A 85 -15.98 -8.00 -16.78
CA VAL A 85 -15.46 -6.93 -17.65
C VAL A 85 -15.43 -7.35 -19.11
N PHE A 86 -14.96 -8.56 -19.40
CA PHE A 86 -14.75 -9.05 -20.78
C PHE A 86 -15.87 -9.94 -21.32
N LYS A 87 -17.03 -9.98 -20.63
CA LYS A 87 -18.17 -10.82 -21.00
C LYS A 87 -18.69 -10.48 -22.38
N ASN A 88 -19.11 -11.50 -23.13
CA ASN A 88 -19.76 -11.27 -24.41
C ASN A 88 -21.03 -10.41 -24.25
N GLY A 89 -21.06 -9.26 -24.93
CA GLY A 89 -22.12 -8.26 -24.82
C GLY A 89 -21.87 -7.15 -23.80
N SER A 90 -20.72 -7.13 -23.11
CA SER A 90 -20.31 -6.03 -22.23
C SER A 90 -19.94 -4.77 -23.03
N THR A 91 -20.54 -3.63 -22.69
CA THR A 91 -20.19 -2.31 -23.27
C THR A 91 -18.71 -2.00 -23.11
N VAL A 92 -18.11 -2.36 -21.96
CA VAL A 92 -16.69 -2.12 -21.68
C VAL A 92 -15.82 -2.94 -22.63
N ARG A 93 -16.13 -4.23 -22.81
CA ARG A 93 -15.42 -5.09 -23.76
C ARG A 93 -15.46 -4.52 -25.17
N ASP A 94 -16.62 -4.04 -25.60
CA ASP A 94 -16.82 -3.51 -26.95
C ASP A 94 -16.04 -2.20 -27.17
N ILE A 95 -16.00 -1.32 -26.18
CA ILE A 95 -15.17 -0.10 -26.19
C ILE A 95 -13.67 -0.46 -26.26
N LEU A 96 -13.20 -1.36 -25.39
CA LEU A 96 -11.78 -1.75 -25.35
C LEU A 96 -11.34 -2.39 -26.68
N ARG A 97 -12.19 -3.23 -27.29
CA ARG A 97 -11.95 -3.77 -28.63
C ARG A 97 -11.90 -2.68 -29.69
N LYS A 98 -12.82 -1.70 -29.65
CA LYS A 98 -12.83 -0.56 -30.58
C LYS A 98 -11.57 0.28 -30.46
N MET A 99 -11.05 0.43 -29.24
CA MET A 99 -9.77 1.10 -28.96
C MET A 99 -8.54 0.24 -29.30
N ARG A 100 -8.72 -1.00 -29.76
CA ARG A 100 -7.65 -1.98 -30.05
C ARG A 100 -6.75 -2.25 -28.84
N LEU A 101 -7.29 -2.15 -27.64
CA LEU A 101 -6.58 -2.51 -26.42
C LEU A 101 -6.58 -4.04 -26.26
N TYR A 102 -5.47 -4.57 -25.74
CA TYR A 102 -5.34 -5.99 -25.46
C TYR A 102 -6.31 -6.38 -24.34
N LEU A 103 -7.13 -7.41 -24.60
CA LEU A 103 -8.01 -8.01 -23.62
C LEU A 103 -7.38 -9.34 -23.18
N PRO A 104 -6.97 -9.49 -21.92
CA PRO A 104 -6.53 -10.77 -21.39
C PRO A 104 -7.65 -11.80 -21.57
N GLN A 105 -7.36 -12.90 -22.27
CA GLN A 105 -8.26 -14.07 -22.35
C GLN A 105 -7.92 -15.13 -21.29
N ALA A 106 -7.06 -14.79 -20.35
CA ALA A 106 -6.52 -15.75 -19.40
C ALA A 106 -7.61 -16.15 -18.40
N ALA A 107 -7.89 -17.45 -18.33
CA ALA A 107 -8.73 -18.02 -17.30
C ALA A 107 -8.24 -17.52 -15.93
N ASP A 108 -9.17 -17.11 -15.08
CA ASP A 108 -8.93 -16.48 -13.76
C ASP A 108 -8.25 -17.40 -12.72
N THR A 109 -7.70 -18.52 -13.19
CA THR A 109 -6.85 -19.46 -12.47
C THR A 109 -5.69 -18.80 -11.74
N TRP A 110 -5.07 -17.75 -12.30
CA TRP A 110 -4.01 -17.00 -11.63
C TRP A 110 -4.51 -16.28 -10.37
N ARG A 111 -5.74 -15.74 -10.39
CA ARG A 111 -6.37 -15.10 -9.23
C ARG A 111 -6.67 -16.14 -8.15
N LYS A 112 -7.29 -17.26 -8.55
CA LYS A 112 -7.58 -18.38 -7.64
C LYS A 112 -6.30 -18.97 -7.03
N GLY A 113 -5.25 -19.12 -7.82
CA GLY A 113 -3.94 -19.62 -7.36
C GLY A 113 -3.17 -18.63 -6.49
N SER A 114 -3.53 -17.35 -6.52
CA SER A 114 -2.93 -16.31 -5.66
C SER A 114 -3.79 -15.97 -4.44
N GLU A 115 -4.95 -16.62 -4.27
CA GLU A 115 -5.84 -16.37 -3.15
C GLU A 115 -5.25 -16.98 -1.87
N VAL A 116 -4.97 -16.13 -0.88
CA VAL A 116 -4.61 -16.56 0.47
C VAL A 116 -5.90 -16.74 1.26
N LYS A 117 -6.08 -17.92 1.85
CA LYS A 117 -7.20 -18.24 2.73
C LYS A 117 -6.68 -18.44 4.15
N CYS A 118 -7.17 -17.61 5.06
CA CYS A 118 -6.77 -17.63 6.44
C CYS A 118 -7.92 -18.17 7.28
N ASP A 119 -7.81 -19.42 7.70
CA ASP A 119 -8.79 -20.06 8.58
C ASP A 119 -8.15 -20.31 9.95
N GLY A 120 -8.77 -19.81 11.02
CA GLY A 120 -8.38 -20.09 12.40
C GLY A 120 -8.13 -18.84 13.24
N THR A 121 -7.57 -19.07 14.42
CA THR A 121 -7.24 -18.02 15.40
C THR A 121 -5.73 -17.80 15.42
N ALA A 122 -5.28 -16.58 15.15
CA ALA A 122 -3.88 -16.20 15.32
C ALA A 122 -3.42 -16.39 16.78
N ASN A 123 -2.14 -16.67 16.98
CA ASN A 123 -1.55 -16.56 18.31
C ASN A 123 -1.47 -15.08 18.71
N ASP A 124 -1.57 -14.84 20.03
CA ASP A 124 -1.66 -13.49 20.57
C ASP A 124 -0.31 -12.79 20.39
N CYS A 125 -0.17 -11.99 19.34
CA CYS A 125 0.87 -10.99 19.28
C CYS A 125 0.26 -9.64 19.63
N ASN A 126 0.85 -9.01 20.65
CA ASN A 126 0.49 -7.67 21.06
C ASN A 126 1.71 -6.76 20.85
N SER A 127 1.71 -6.04 19.73
CA SER A 127 2.81 -5.16 19.31
C SER A 127 3.04 -3.98 20.26
N LEU A 128 2.09 -3.70 21.17
CA LEU A 128 2.23 -2.77 22.28
C LEU A 128 3.34 -3.17 23.25
N HIS A 129 3.46 -4.46 23.54
CA HIS A 129 4.35 -4.98 24.57
C HIS A 129 5.68 -5.47 24.01
N ALA A 130 5.64 -6.14 22.85
CA ALA A 130 6.82 -6.70 22.21
C ALA A 130 6.65 -6.75 20.68
N PRO A 131 7.75 -6.65 19.90
CA PRO A 131 7.70 -6.80 18.45
C PRO A 131 7.07 -8.13 18.01
N CYS A 132 6.27 -8.09 16.94
CA CYS A 132 5.76 -9.27 16.25
C CYS A 132 6.64 -9.58 15.05
N LEU A 133 7.07 -10.83 14.89
CA LEU A 133 7.82 -11.30 13.73
C LEU A 133 7.07 -12.47 13.08
N TYR A 134 6.91 -12.43 11.76
CA TYR A 134 6.24 -13.46 10.98
C TYR A 134 7.08 -13.87 9.78
N ASN A 135 7.00 -15.13 9.37
CA ASN A 135 7.53 -15.59 8.09
C ASN A 135 6.39 -15.63 7.07
N ILE A 136 6.29 -14.63 6.20
CA ILE A 136 5.19 -14.45 5.25
C ILE A 136 5.14 -15.55 4.18
N THR A 137 6.27 -16.21 3.90
CA THR A 137 6.31 -17.31 2.93
C THR A 137 5.71 -18.59 3.51
N ALA A 138 5.96 -18.86 4.80
CA ALA A 138 5.39 -20.01 5.51
C ALA A 138 4.02 -19.72 6.16
N ASP A 139 3.78 -18.47 6.54
CA ASP A 139 2.62 -17.96 7.27
C ASP A 139 2.16 -16.63 6.64
N PRO A 140 1.55 -16.68 5.45
CA PRO A 140 1.05 -15.49 4.76
C PRO A 140 -0.11 -14.81 5.51
N CYS A 141 -0.68 -15.50 6.50
CA CYS A 141 -1.78 -15.01 7.32
C CYS A 141 -1.31 -14.32 8.59
N GLU A 142 -0.01 -14.30 8.90
CA GLU A 142 0.54 -13.61 10.08
C GLU A 142 -0.08 -14.12 11.39
N MET A 143 -0.25 -15.44 11.49
CA MET A 143 -0.94 -16.12 12.60
C MET A 143 0.01 -16.69 13.65
N ASN A 144 1.31 -16.79 13.37
CA ASN A 144 2.31 -17.41 14.23
C ASN A 144 3.49 -16.46 14.46
N ASN A 145 3.42 -15.67 15.53
CA ASN A 145 4.54 -14.86 15.99
C ASN A 145 5.74 -15.73 16.35
N ILE A 146 6.88 -15.43 15.75
CA ILE A 146 8.16 -16.13 15.96
C ILE A 146 9.23 -15.25 16.62
N ALA A 147 8.89 -14.02 17.05
CA ALA A 147 9.84 -13.04 17.57
C ALA A 147 10.73 -13.58 18.71
N ASP A 148 10.13 -14.21 19.72
CA ASP A 148 10.86 -14.75 20.89
C ASP A 148 11.91 -15.83 20.53
N ARG A 149 11.71 -16.50 19.38
CA ARG A 149 12.62 -17.54 18.88
C ARG A 149 13.72 -16.98 17.98
N HIS A 150 13.59 -15.73 17.52
CA HIS A 150 14.51 -15.10 16.57
C HIS A 150 14.89 -13.66 17.00
N PRO A 151 15.43 -13.46 18.22
CA PRO A 151 15.74 -12.12 18.73
C PRO A 151 16.77 -11.37 17.87
N ASP A 152 17.75 -12.09 17.30
CA ASP A 152 18.77 -11.48 16.44
C ASP A 152 18.19 -10.88 15.15
N GLU A 153 17.19 -11.56 14.55
CA GLU A 153 16.49 -11.06 13.35
C GLU A 153 15.61 -9.85 13.70
N VAL A 154 14.93 -9.91 14.86
CA VAL A 154 14.15 -8.78 15.38
C VAL A 154 15.05 -7.56 15.56
N GLU A 155 16.21 -7.71 16.21
CA GLU A 155 17.15 -6.61 16.42
C GLU A 155 17.70 -6.08 15.09
N SER A 156 18.06 -6.96 14.16
CA SER A 156 18.52 -6.56 12.83
C SER A 156 17.47 -5.74 12.09
N MET A 157 16.20 -6.15 12.13
CA MET A 157 15.10 -5.44 11.46
C MET A 157 14.74 -4.13 12.16
N LEU A 158 14.79 -4.09 13.49
CA LEU A 158 14.64 -2.84 14.27
C LEU A 158 15.72 -1.82 13.92
N ASN A 159 16.96 -2.26 13.71
CA ASN A 159 18.04 -1.36 13.29
C ASN A 159 17.80 -0.76 11.90
N ILE A 160 17.17 -1.50 10.99
CA ILE A 160 16.76 -0.98 9.68
C ILE A 160 15.68 0.09 9.84
N ILE A 161 14.66 -0.16 10.69
CA ILE A 161 13.61 0.83 11.01
C ILE A 161 14.24 2.12 11.55
N ARG A 162 15.19 2.02 12.49
CA ARG A 162 15.91 3.19 13.05
C ARG A 162 16.70 3.98 11.99
N VAL A 163 17.17 3.33 10.93
CA VAL A 163 17.81 4.04 9.80
C VAL A 163 16.77 4.86 9.04
N TYR A 164 15.62 4.26 8.69
CA TYR A 164 14.52 4.97 8.03
C TYR A 164 14.00 6.14 8.89
N GLU A 165 13.80 5.94 10.19
CA GLU A 165 13.40 6.98 11.15
C GLU A 165 14.31 8.22 11.09
N ARG A 166 15.63 8.02 11.02
CA ARG A 166 16.61 9.13 10.96
C ARG A 166 16.60 9.88 9.64
N GLN A 167 16.13 9.25 8.57
CA GLN A 167 16.04 9.82 7.24
C GLN A 167 14.64 10.32 6.90
N ALA A 168 13.66 10.05 7.76
CA ALA A 168 12.27 10.42 7.56
C ALA A 168 12.12 11.94 7.47
N VAL A 169 11.42 12.38 6.43
CA VAL A 169 11.04 13.77 6.23
C VAL A 169 9.60 13.99 6.66
N MET A 170 9.33 15.09 7.35
CA MET A 170 7.97 15.43 7.73
C MET A 170 7.07 15.53 6.48
N PRO A 171 5.80 15.11 6.57
CA PRO A 171 4.84 15.31 5.50
C PRO A 171 4.88 16.75 5.03
N GLN A 172 4.89 16.95 3.71
CA GLN A 172 4.87 18.28 3.11
C GLN A 172 3.47 18.88 3.29
N PHE A 173 3.18 19.37 4.49
CA PHE A 173 1.94 20.05 4.78
C PHE A 173 1.97 21.44 4.15
N GLN A 174 1.11 21.65 3.16
CA GLN A 174 0.84 22.97 2.63
C GLN A 174 -0.35 23.55 3.39
N TYR A 175 -0.32 24.86 3.65
CA TYR A 175 -1.51 25.53 4.19
C TYR A 175 -2.69 25.31 3.24
N PRO A 176 -3.88 24.96 3.75
CA PRO A 176 -5.06 24.84 2.92
C PRO A 176 -5.25 26.10 2.08
N ASP A 177 -5.36 25.96 0.76
CA ASP A 177 -5.71 27.09 -0.11
C ASP A 177 -7.13 27.53 0.26
N PRO A 178 -7.33 28.76 0.76
CA PRO A 178 -8.66 29.17 1.20
C PRO A 178 -9.68 29.23 0.06
N HIS A 179 -9.23 29.33 -1.19
CA HIS A 179 -10.12 29.24 -2.35
C HIS A 179 -10.64 27.82 -2.57
N GLY A 180 -10.06 26.81 -1.92
CA GLY A 180 -10.57 25.43 -1.92
C GLY A 180 -11.60 25.16 -0.82
N ASP A 181 -11.94 26.14 0.02
CA ASP A 181 -12.89 25.96 1.12
C ASP A 181 -14.31 25.70 0.57
N PRO A 182 -14.95 24.56 0.89
CA PRO A 182 -16.30 24.25 0.45
C PRO A 182 -17.35 25.33 0.81
N MET A 183 -17.13 26.10 1.88
CA MET A 183 -18.01 27.23 2.23
C MET A 183 -18.07 28.29 1.12
N CYS A 184 -17.01 28.42 0.33
CA CYS A 184 -16.94 29.33 -0.81
C CYS A 184 -17.66 28.79 -2.06
N HIS A 185 -18.07 27.51 -2.05
CA HIS A 185 -18.58 26.77 -3.20
C HIS A 185 -19.92 26.08 -2.92
N GLY A 186 -20.78 26.70 -2.09
CA GLY A 186 -22.09 26.14 -1.76
C GLY A 186 -22.01 24.78 -1.05
N PHE A 187 -20.98 24.58 -0.22
CA PHE A 187 -20.67 23.35 0.50
C PHE A 187 -20.27 22.16 -0.39
N ALA A 188 -19.78 22.42 -1.60
CA ALA A 188 -19.23 21.41 -2.50
C ALA A 188 -17.70 21.50 -2.62
N TYR A 189 -17.06 20.38 -2.98
CA TYR A 189 -15.67 20.38 -3.45
C TYR A 189 -15.66 20.63 -4.96
N VAL A 190 -14.86 21.58 -5.40
CA VAL A 190 -14.70 21.97 -6.81
C VAL A 190 -13.26 21.72 -7.28
N PRO A 191 -13.03 21.54 -8.59
CA PRO A 191 -11.68 21.47 -9.15
C PRO A 191 -10.80 22.64 -8.71
N TRP A 192 -9.66 22.35 -8.11
CA TRP A 192 -8.76 23.34 -7.52
C TRP A 192 -8.21 24.28 -8.60
N LYS A 193 -8.37 25.60 -8.40
CA LYS A 193 -7.95 26.70 -9.29
C LYS A 193 -8.58 26.71 -10.69
N ASP A 194 -9.69 26.01 -10.87
CA ASP A 194 -10.45 26.14 -12.11
C ASP A 194 -11.04 27.56 -12.21
N PRO A 195 -10.75 28.32 -13.29
CA PRO A 195 -11.27 29.67 -13.47
C PRO A 195 -12.80 29.79 -13.35
N GLU A 196 -13.55 28.73 -13.67
CA GLU A 196 -15.01 28.71 -13.54
C GLU A 196 -15.48 28.69 -12.07
N HIS A 197 -14.60 28.28 -11.16
CA HIS A 197 -14.87 28.12 -9.74
C HIS A 197 -14.08 29.11 -8.87
N ILE A 198 -13.34 30.05 -9.46
CA ILE A 198 -12.70 31.14 -8.70
C ILE A 198 -13.78 32.17 -8.34
N THR A 199 -14.34 32.06 -7.13
CA THR A 199 -15.39 32.95 -6.62
C THR A 199 -14.83 33.94 -5.60
N ASN A 200 -15.44 35.14 -5.53
CA ASN A 200 -15.20 36.06 -4.41
C ASN A 200 -15.90 35.48 -3.17
N CYS A 201 -15.14 34.76 -2.34
CA CYS A 201 -15.69 34.07 -1.19
C CYS A 201 -16.10 35.05 -0.07
N PRO A 202 -17.38 35.15 0.30
CA PRO A 202 -17.84 36.06 1.34
C PRO A 202 -17.41 35.62 2.76
N PHE A 203 -16.98 34.37 2.92
CA PHE A 203 -16.48 33.81 4.18
C PHE A 203 -14.98 34.01 4.38
N PHE A 204 -14.28 34.48 3.34
CA PHE A 204 -12.87 34.78 3.43
C PHE A 204 -12.66 36.08 4.22
N LYS A 205 -12.46 35.96 5.53
CA LYS A 205 -12.07 37.10 6.38
C LYS A 205 -10.58 37.36 6.20
N LYS A 206 -10.24 38.58 5.77
CA LYS A 206 -8.86 39.10 5.71
C LYS A 206 -8.22 39.18 7.09
#